data_AF-A0A7S3Y6S9-F1
#
_entry.id   AF-A0A7S3Y6S9-F1
#
_cell.length_a   1.000
_cell.length_b   1.000
_cell.length_c   1.000
_cell.angle_alpha   90.00
_cell.angle_beta   90.00
_cell.angle_gamma   90.00
#
_symmetry.space_group_name_H-M   'P 1'
#
loop_
_entity.id
_entity.type
_entity.pdbx_description
1 polymer ?
#
loop_
_entity_poly.entity_id
_entity_poly.type
_entity_poly.pdbx_seq_one_letter_code
_entity_poly.pdbx_strand_id
1 'polypeptide(L)'
;DPAGPFLFCLGLKACLDAIEAQLPASAIILSLMDDITVLLDSESALEAFKICQRELKSKFNLELNVMKSKVVPFGDTPAGPQFPEATLDEMRVCRLEGLEIARNGAKLLGCPIGTDAFKQSFFHAKLEEIQGLLHKIGLLHNSQIQILLLRFCAHPRVIYWNRLIDPRTPGKREFLLQHDGQIVRALQSALQIQPSDFQAHTATQLSLPANLGGAGLSSQAALSEIAFASSIAMCSGAIYERLSRRRFSDWLAEPHRFRDLAIIAHACEDWSSMVAQIIRMDPTKEASFLEVTPEEGLVPLEAGPVDVGAQWQQRRHQQQQRQYGAIGGTGGGVGGGGAGAAGDANGGANAGARAVANGNGDARVANGSVGGGTHVAVDTTHNSGGAYHDANGGGGASCGPNG
;
A
#
# COMPACT_ATOMS: atom_id res chain seq x y z
N ASP A 1 -15.07 19.69 -9.01
CA ASP A 1 -14.56 20.58 -7.95
C ASP A 1 -13.34 19.92 -7.31
N PRO A 2 -12.14 20.55 -7.35
CA PRO A 2 -10.94 20.00 -6.72
C PRO A 2 -11.03 19.90 -5.18
N ALA A 3 -11.89 20.68 -4.52
CA ALA A 3 -12.06 20.63 -3.07
C ALA A 3 -13.01 19.50 -2.61
N GLY A 4 -13.79 18.91 -3.53
CA GLY A 4 -14.81 17.90 -3.23
C GLY A 4 -14.31 16.75 -2.34
N PRO A 5 -13.20 16.05 -2.69
CA PRO A 5 -12.68 14.96 -1.86
C PRO A 5 -12.26 15.41 -0.46
N PHE A 6 -11.64 16.58 -0.33
CA PHE A 6 -11.24 17.12 0.98
C PHE A 6 -12.45 17.42 1.85
N LEU A 7 -13.46 18.10 1.31
CA LEU A 7 -14.69 18.43 2.02
C LEU A 7 -15.49 17.18 2.42
N PHE A 8 -15.51 16.17 1.55
CA PHE A 8 -16.09 14.87 1.85
C PHE A 8 -15.39 14.22 3.05
N CYS A 9 -14.06 14.12 3.02
CA CYS A 9 -13.28 13.55 4.11
C CYS A 9 -13.42 14.33 5.42
N LEU A 10 -13.49 15.66 5.35
CA LEU A 10 -13.69 16.52 6.52
C LEU A 10 -15.03 16.24 7.21
N GLY A 11 -16.10 16.08 6.44
CA GLY A 11 -17.40 15.67 6.96
C GLY A 11 -17.36 14.24 7.52
N LEU A 12 -16.84 13.30 6.73
CA LEU A 12 -16.77 11.89 7.12
C LEU A 12 -15.99 11.66 8.41
N LYS A 13 -14.93 12.43 8.67
CA LYS A 13 -14.12 12.35 9.90
C LYS A 13 -14.98 12.41 11.17
N ALA A 14 -15.94 13.32 11.25
CA ALA A 14 -16.84 13.44 12.41
C ALA A 14 -17.79 12.26 12.56
N CYS A 15 -18.09 11.54 11.47
CA CYS A 15 -18.82 10.28 11.51
C CYS A 15 -17.93 9.15 12.01
N LEU A 16 -16.71 9.02 11.47
CA LEU A 16 -15.76 7.99 11.86
C LEU A 16 -15.39 8.10 13.35
N ASP A 17 -15.23 9.31 13.89
CA ASP A 17 -14.97 9.51 15.32
C ASP A 17 -16.13 9.03 16.22
N ALA A 18 -17.37 9.20 15.75
CA ALA A 18 -18.56 8.76 16.49
C ALA A 18 -18.80 7.26 16.37
N ILE A 19 -18.45 6.66 15.23
CA ILE A 19 -18.41 5.20 15.07
C ILE A 19 -17.34 4.64 16.01
N GLU A 20 -16.12 5.19 15.97
CA GLU A 20 -15.00 4.74 16.80
C GLU A 20 -15.33 4.78 18.30
N ALA A 21 -16.00 5.82 18.77
CA ALA A 21 -16.41 5.95 20.17
C ALA A 21 -17.44 4.89 20.64
N GLN A 22 -18.14 4.23 19.71
CA GLN A 22 -19.13 3.20 20.00
C GLN A 22 -18.59 1.78 19.79
N LEU A 23 -17.44 1.63 19.14
CA LEU A 23 -16.80 0.34 18.92
C LEU A 23 -15.98 -0.08 20.14
N PRO A 24 -15.69 -1.40 20.30
CA PRO A 24 -14.75 -1.88 21.30
C PRO A 24 -13.39 -1.19 21.18
N ALA A 25 -12.70 -0.99 22.30
CA ALA A 25 -11.38 -0.35 22.31
C ALA A 25 -10.32 -1.07 21.46
N SER A 26 -10.50 -2.38 21.22
CA SER A 26 -9.65 -3.17 20.31
C SER A 26 -9.91 -2.87 18.84
N ALA A 27 -11.04 -2.28 18.46
CA ALA A 27 -11.38 -2.04 17.07
C ALA A 27 -10.50 -0.95 16.44
N ILE A 28 -10.13 -1.14 15.19
CA ILE A 28 -9.39 -0.16 14.40
C ILE A 28 -10.23 0.20 13.17
N ILE A 29 -10.43 1.49 12.96
CA ILE A 29 -11.02 2.00 11.72
C ILE A 29 -9.89 2.50 10.81
N LEU A 30 -9.83 1.94 9.60
CA LEU A 30 -9.00 2.40 8.51
C LEU A 30 -9.93 2.91 7.41
N SER A 31 -9.69 4.11 6.89
CA SER A 31 -10.53 4.67 5.83
C SER A 31 -9.68 5.37 4.78
N LEU A 32 -10.02 5.11 3.52
CA LEU A 32 -9.56 5.89 2.38
C LEU A 32 -10.78 6.46 1.67
N MET A 33 -11.13 7.70 2.00
CA MET A 33 -12.40 8.31 1.56
C MET A 33 -13.60 7.43 1.95
N ASP A 34 -14.43 7.03 0.99
CA ASP A 34 -15.63 6.20 1.19
C ASP A 34 -15.33 4.74 1.48
N ASP A 35 -14.13 4.24 1.14
CA ASP A 35 -13.70 2.89 1.48
C ASP A 35 -13.35 2.84 2.97
N ILE A 36 -14.30 2.39 3.78
CA ILE A 36 -14.15 2.19 5.23
C ILE A 36 -13.89 0.72 5.50
N THR A 37 -12.81 0.46 6.25
CA THR A 37 -12.44 -0.86 6.76
C THR A 37 -12.40 -0.85 8.28
N VAL A 38 -13.13 -1.76 8.91
CA VAL A 38 -13.08 -1.93 10.37
C VAL A 38 -12.46 -3.27 10.71
N LEU A 39 -11.33 -3.25 11.42
CA LEU A 39 -10.66 -4.43 11.96
C LEU A 39 -11.10 -4.64 13.40
N LEU A 40 -11.70 -5.79 13.69
CA LEU A 40 -12.31 -6.06 15.00
C LEU A 40 -12.44 -7.57 15.27
N ASP A 41 -12.83 -7.93 16.49
CA ASP A 41 -13.04 -9.33 16.90
C ASP A 41 -14.37 -9.87 16.37
N SER A 42 -14.39 -11.10 15.87
CA SER A 42 -15.50 -11.63 15.05
C SER A 42 -16.91 -11.43 15.64
N GLU A 43 -17.04 -11.53 16.96
CA GLU A 43 -18.32 -11.38 17.68
C GLU A 43 -18.94 -9.98 17.54
N SER A 44 -18.12 -8.95 17.32
CA SER A 44 -18.55 -7.55 17.24
C SER A 44 -18.86 -7.09 15.81
N ALA A 45 -18.65 -7.92 14.79
CA ALA A 45 -18.70 -7.50 13.38
C ALA A 45 -20.09 -6.99 12.97
N LEU A 46 -21.14 -7.67 13.44
CA LEU A 46 -22.52 -7.29 13.18
C LEU A 46 -22.87 -5.93 13.79
N GLU A 47 -22.55 -5.75 15.06
CA GLU A 47 -22.86 -4.50 15.75
C GLU A 47 -22.06 -3.34 15.15
N ALA A 48 -20.79 -3.57 14.79
CA ALA A 48 -19.98 -2.59 14.10
C ALA A 48 -20.61 -2.14 12.77
N PHE A 49 -21.12 -3.08 11.96
CA PHE A 49 -21.79 -2.76 10.70
C PHE A 49 -23.06 -1.90 10.94
N LYS A 50 -23.88 -2.26 11.95
CA LYS A 50 -25.09 -1.50 12.31
C LYS A 50 -24.78 -0.10 12.83
N ILE A 51 -23.73 0.04 13.64
CA ILE A 51 -23.25 1.35 14.12
C ILE A 51 -22.82 2.20 12.91
N CYS A 52 -22.02 1.64 12.00
CA CYS A 52 -21.59 2.35 10.80
C CYS A 52 -22.80 2.82 9.96
N GLN A 53 -23.74 1.93 9.68
CA GLN A 53 -24.94 2.25 8.91
C GLN A 53 -25.76 3.38 9.57
N ARG A 54 -25.96 3.28 10.89
CA ARG A 54 -26.73 4.26 11.67
C ARG A 54 -26.08 5.63 11.69
N GLU A 55 -24.79 5.71 11.98
CA GLU A 55 -24.05 6.98 12.08
C GLU A 55 -23.93 7.68 10.72
N LEU A 56 -23.65 6.92 9.65
CA LEU A 56 -23.57 7.46 8.29
C LEU A 56 -24.92 8.02 7.83
N LYS A 57 -26.01 7.29 8.12
CA LYS A 57 -27.37 7.71 7.77
C LYS A 57 -27.84 8.90 8.60
N SER A 58 -27.58 8.90 9.90
CA SER A 58 -28.08 9.95 10.80
C SER A 58 -27.38 11.29 10.59
N LYS A 59 -26.05 11.29 10.39
CA LYS A 59 -25.27 12.53 10.28
C LYS A 59 -25.24 13.12 8.89
N PHE A 60 -25.15 12.26 7.87
CA PHE A 60 -24.87 12.68 6.49
C PHE A 60 -25.86 12.13 5.47
N ASN A 61 -26.90 11.41 5.91
CA ASN A 61 -27.86 10.71 5.04
C ASN A 61 -27.17 9.81 4.01
N LEU A 62 -26.02 9.24 4.38
CA LEU A 62 -25.28 8.29 3.55
C LEU A 62 -25.78 6.86 3.82
N GLU A 63 -25.79 6.04 2.78
CA GLU A 63 -26.20 4.64 2.86
C GLU A 63 -25.02 3.74 2.51
N LEU A 64 -24.82 2.70 3.32
CA LEU A 64 -23.83 1.66 3.02
C LEU A 64 -24.31 0.81 1.85
N ASN A 65 -23.44 0.59 0.88
CA ASN A 65 -23.72 -0.32 -0.22
C ASN A 65 -23.52 -1.77 0.26
N VAL A 66 -24.59 -2.39 0.74
CA VAL A 66 -24.56 -3.76 1.30
C VAL A 66 -23.95 -4.76 0.30
N MET A 67 -24.26 -4.63 -0.99
CA MET A 67 -23.75 -5.54 -2.03
C MET A 67 -22.25 -5.44 -2.26
N LYS A 68 -21.64 -4.30 -1.92
CA LYS A 68 -20.18 -4.11 -1.96
C LYS A 68 -19.51 -4.28 -0.60
N SER A 69 -20.31 -4.34 0.46
CA SER A 69 -19.85 -4.51 1.83
C SER A 69 -19.59 -5.99 2.07
N LYS A 70 -18.43 -6.33 2.64
CA LYS A 70 -18.02 -7.73 2.88
C LYS A 70 -17.44 -7.92 4.26
N VAL A 71 -17.73 -9.06 4.87
CA VAL A 71 -17.06 -9.55 6.08
C VAL A 71 -15.97 -10.52 5.64
N VAL A 72 -14.71 -10.19 5.92
CA VAL A 72 -13.54 -11.01 5.60
C VAL A 72 -13.00 -11.61 6.89
N PRO A 73 -13.30 -12.87 7.21
CA PRO A 73 -12.78 -13.53 8.40
C PRO A 73 -11.36 -14.04 8.17
N PHE A 74 -10.49 -13.86 9.17
CA PHE A 74 -9.17 -14.45 9.20
C PHE A 74 -8.72 -14.74 10.64
N GLY A 75 -7.98 -15.83 10.82
CA GLY A 75 -7.25 -16.13 12.04
C GLY A 75 -5.84 -15.56 11.97
N ASP A 76 -5.29 -15.18 13.12
CA ASP A 76 -3.91 -14.72 13.22
C ASP A 76 -2.97 -15.89 13.49
N THR A 77 -1.87 -15.97 12.72
CA THR A 77 -0.79 -16.93 12.98
C THR A 77 0.56 -16.24 12.80
N PRO A 78 1.65 -16.76 13.40
CA PRO A 78 2.99 -16.18 13.21
C PRO A 78 3.43 -16.11 11.74
N ALA A 79 2.89 -16.97 10.87
CA ALA A 79 3.16 -16.98 9.43
C ALA A 79 2.28 -15.98 8.63
N GLY A 80 1.41 -15.23 9.30
CA GLY A 80 0.46 -14.31 8.69
C GLY A 80 -1.01 -14.75 8.83
N PRO A 81 -1.95 -13.97 8.25
CA PRO A 81 -3.37 -14.25 8.36
C PRO A 81 -3.74 -15.54 7.64
N GLN A 82 -4.41 -16.45 8.35
CA GLN A 82 -5.01 -17.66 7.78
C GLN A 82 -6.50 -17.44 7.56
N PHE A 83 -6.98 -17.68 6.35
CA PHE A 83 -8.38 -17.55 5.99
C PHE A 83 -9.05 -18.92 6.21
N PRO A 84 -9.88 -19.08 7.27
CA PRO A 84 -10.46 -20.38 7.59
C PRO A 84 -11.43 -20.83 6.50
N GLU A 85 -11.33 -22.09 6.07
CA GLU A 85 -12.33 -22.68 5.17
C GLU A 85 -13.71 -22.78 5.86
N ALA A 86 -13.76 -23.10 7.16
CA ALA A 86 -15.02 -23.20 7.91
C ALA A 86 -14.81 -23.20 9.44
N THR A 87 -15.01 -22.07 10.14
CA THR A 87 -15.18 -22.07 11.62
C THR A 87 -15.92 -20.85 12.22
N LEU A 88 -16.42 -19.90 11.43
CA LEU A 88 -17.39 -18.96 11.99
C LEU A 88 -18.72 -19.69 12.13
N ASP A 89 -19.16 -19.85 13.37
CA ASP A 89 -20.44 -20.44 13.77
C ASP A 89 -21.56 -19.94 12.85
N GLU A 90 -21.92 -20.79 11.88
CA GLU A 90 -22.58 -20.40 10.62
C GLU A 90 -23.98 -19.85 10.85
N MET A 91 -24.50 -19.95 12.07
CA MET A 91 -25.82 -19.49 12.46
C MET A 91 -25.91 -18.00 12.84
N ARG A 92 -24.81 -17.32 13.21
CA ARG A 92 -24.88 -15.91 13.66
C ARG A 92 -24.53 -14.89 12.57
N VAL A 93 -23.66 -15.22 11.63
CA VAL A 93 -23.18 -14.29 10.59
C VAL A 93 -23.96 -14.45 9.26
N CYS A 94 -24.49 -15.64 8.96
CA CYS A 94 -25.22 -15.92 7.70
C CYS A 94 -26.59 -15.22 7.55
N ARG A 95 -27.01 -14.36 8.49
CA ARG A 95 -28.24 -13.53 8.42
C ARG A 95 -27.99 -12.04 8.54
N LEU A 96 -26.82 -11.56 8.13
CA LEU A 96 -26.47 -10.14 8.17
C LEU A 96 -27.13 -9.34 7.04
N GLU A 97 -28.45 -9.20 7.01
CA GLU A 97 -29.13 -8.19 6.15
C GLU A 97 -28.70 -8.18 4.65
N GLY A 98 -28.18 -9.29 4.10
CA GLY A 98 -27.65 -9.38 2.72
C GLY A 98 -26.13 -9.21 2.56
N LEU A 99 -25.37 -9.06 3.65
CA LEU A 99 -23.91 -8.90 3.67
C LEU A 99 -23.19 -10.22 3.36
N GLU A 100 -22.23 -10.17 2.43
CA GLU A 100 -21.44 -11.34 2.02
C GLU A 100 -20.31 -11.65 3.03
N ILE A 101 -20.16 -12.92 3.39
CA ILE A 101 -18.98 -13.42 4.11
C ILE A 101 -17.96 -13.93 3.08
N ALA A 102 -16.91 -13.15 2.85
CA ALA A 102 -15.88 -13.39 1.84
C ALA A 102 -14.79 -14.34 2.36
N ARG A 103 -15.12 -15.64 2.47
CA ARG A 103 -14.24 -16.69 3.05
C ARG A 103 -12.94 -16.90 2.26
N ASN A 104 -13.03 -16.82 0.94
CA ASN A 104 -11.88 -17.06 0.07
C ASN A 104 -10.97 -15.83 -0.02
N GLY A 105 -11.47 -14.65 0.33
CA GLY A 105 -10.77 -13.39 0.15
C GLY A 105 -11.62 -12.29 -0.44
N ALA A 106 -11.07 -11.08 -0.41
CA ALA A 106 -11.66 -9.88 -0.98
C ALA A 106 -10.54 -8.99 -1.58
N LYS A 107 -10.94 -7.95 -2.30
CA LYS A 107 -10.01 -6.90 -2.74
C LYS A 107 -10.09 -5.76 -1.75
N LEU A 108 -9.02 -5.50 -1.01
CA LEU A 108 -8.91 -4.32 -0.16
C LEU A 108 -8.15 -3.23 -0.92
N LEU A 109 -8.80 -2.11 -1.20
CA LEU A 109 -8.24 -1.00 -2.01
C LEU A 109 -7.71 -1.46 -3.39
N GLY A 110 -8.25 -2.53 -3.94
CA GLY A 110 -7.79 -3.11 -5.21
C GLY A 110 -6.62 -4.09 -5.10
N CYS A 111 -6.12 -4.37 -3.89
CA CYS A 111 -5.15 -5.41 -3.59
C CYS A 111 -5.84 -6.69 -3.10
N PRO A 112 -5.52 -7.88 -3.63
CA PRO A 112 -6.14 -9.12 -3.17
C PRO A 112 -5.65 -9.51 -1.77
N ILE A 113 -6.59 -9.76 -0.86
CA ILE A 113 -6.36 -10.42 0.43
C ILE A 113 -7.18 -11.70 0.48
N GLY A 114 -6.67 -12.78 1.07
CA GLY A 114 -7.38 -14.06 1.09
C GLY A 114 -6.48 -15.27 0.93
N THR A 115 -7.12 -16.37 0.52
CA THR A 115 -6.44 -17.63 0.20
C THR A 115 -5.52 -17.47 -1.00
N ASP A 116 -4.54 -18.36 -1.12
CA ASP A 116 -3.62 -18.34 -2.27
C ASP A 116 -4.35 -18.63 -3.59
N ALA A 117 -5.38 -19.48 -3.56
CA ALA A 117 -6.24 -19.71 -4.72
C ALA A 117 -6.96 -18.43 -5.18
N PHE A 118 -7.44 -17.61 -4.24
CA PHE A 118 -8.06 -16.32 -4.56
C PHE A 118 -7.04 -15.35 -5.16
N LYS A 119 -5.83 -15.24 -4.59
CA LYS A 119 -4.76 -14.38 -5.10
C LYS A 119 -4.30 -14.82 -6.50
N GLN A 120 -4.16 -16.12 -6.75
CA GLN A 120 -3.80 -16.66 -8.06
C GLN A 120 -4.88 -16.37 -9.11
N SER A 121 -6.16 -16.57 -8.75
CA SER A 121 -7.29 -16.23 -9.63
C SER A 121 -7.31 -14.74 -9.96
N PHE A 122 -7.00 -13.89 -8.98
CA PHE A 122 -6.84 -12.45 -9.18
C PHE A 122 -5.72 -12.15 -10.19
N PHE A 123 -4.54 -12.75 -10.03
CA PHE A 123 -3.42 -12.55 -10.94
C PHE A 123 -3.74 -12.98 -12.37
N HIS A 124 -4.43 -14.11 -12.54
CA HIS A 124 -4.86 -14.59 -13.84
C HIS A 124 -5.79 -13.58 -14.53
N ALA A 125 -6.83 -13.14 -13.84
CA ALA A 125 -7.77 -12.14 -14.37
C ALA A 125 -7.05 -10.82 -14.73
N LYS A 126 -6.05 -10.40 -13.95
CA LYS A 126 -5.26 -9.20 -14.27
C LYS A 126 -4.36 -9.36 -15.49
N LEU A 127 -3.82 -10.56 -15.72
CA LEU A 127 -3.09 -10.84 -16.97
C LEU A 127 -4.01 -10.81 -18.18
N GLU A 128 -5.21 -11.35 -18.08
CA GLU A 128 -6.21 -11.29 -19.17
C GLU A 128 -6.59 -9.84 -19.50
N GLU A 129 -6.83 -9.01 -18.48
CA GLU A 129 -7.09 -7.58 -18.67
C GLU A 129 -5.93 -6.86 -19.38
N ILE A 130 -4.69 -7.16 -18.98
CA ILE A 130 -3.47 -6.59 -19.59
C ILE A 130 -3.32 -7.09 -21.03
N GLN A 131 -3.54 -8.38 -21.29
CA GLN A 131 -3.50 -8.94 -22.63
C GLN A 131 -4.53 -8.27 -23.55
N GLY A 132 -5.75 -8.04 -23.06
CA GLY A 132 -6.79 -7.31 -23.79
C GLY A 132 -6.38 -5.86 -24.12
N LEU A 133 -5.68 -5.18 -23.21
CA LEU A 133 -5.10 -3.87 -23.48
C LEU A 133 -3.99 -3.94 -24.53
N LEU A 134 -3.05 -4.87 -24.40
CA LEU A 134 -1.93 -5.03 -25.33
C LEU A 134 -2.41 -5.35 -26.75
N HIS A 135 -3.46 -6.17 -26.86
CA HIS A 135 -4.11 -6.43 -28.15
C HIS A 135 -4.61 -5.11 -28.78
N LYS A 136 -5.34 -4.28 -28.03
CA LYS A 136 -5.84 -2.98 -28.52
C LYS A 136 -4.71 -2.04 -28.92
N ILE A 137 -3.61 -2.02 -28.17
CA ILE A 137 -2.41 -1.24 -28.52
C ILE A 137 -1.84 -1.75 -29.86
N GLY A 138 -1.75 -3.06 -30.05
CA GLY A 138 -1.25 -3.68 -31.27
C GLY A 138 -2.06 -3.36 -32.54
N LEU A 139 -3.34 -2.99 -32.41
CA LEU A 139 -4.19 -2.59 -33.54
C LEU A 139 -3.87 -1.18 -34.07
N LEU A 140 -3.09 -0.38 -33.33
CA LEU A 140 -2.73 0.96 -33.75
C LEU A 140 -1.71 0.93 -34.90
N HIS A 141 -1.81 1.85 -35.86
CA HIS A 141 -0.91 1.86 -37.03
C HIS A 141 0.45 2.53 -36.77
N ASN A 142 0.62 3.23 -35.65
CA ASN A 142 1.82 4.02 -35.37
C ASN A 142 2.64 3.42 -34.22
N SER A 143 3.84 2.91 -34.53
CA SER A 143 4.75 2.30 -33.56
C SER A 143 5.15 3.23 -32.42
N GLN A 144 5.31 4.53 -32.68
CA GLN A 144 5.65 5.49 -31.60
C GLN A 144 4.50 5.60 -30.59
N ILE A 145 3.25 5.68 -31.06
CA ILE A 145 2.07 5.70 -30.18
C ILE A 145 1.98 4.38 -29.40
N GLN A 146 2.21 3.24 -30.05
CA GLN A 146 2.23 1.95 -29.39
C GLN A 146 3.25 1.91 -28.26
N ILE A 147 4.49 2.31 -28.51
CA ILE A 147 5.58 2.32 -27.52
C ILE A 147 5.26 3.26 -26.36
N LEU A 148 4.68 4.43 -26.63
CA LEU A 148 4.26 5.37 -25.58
C LEU A 148 3.16 4.76 -24.69
N LEU A 149 2.16 4.11 -25.28
CA LEU A 149 1.11 3.43 -24.52
C LEU A 149 1.63 2.22 -23.76
N LEU A 150 2.58 1.47 -24.33
CA LEU A 150 3.26 0.40 -23.60
C LEU A 150 3.96 0.96 -22.36
N ARG A 151 4.76 2.03 -22.52
CA ARG A 151 5.55 2.63 -21.45
C ARG A 151 4.70 3.29 -20.36
N PHE A 152 3.69 4.06 -20.73
CA PHE A 152 2.95 4.90 -19.78
C PHE A 152 1.62 4.30 -19.32
N CYS A 153 1.09 3.29 -20.02
CA CYS A 153 -0.24 2.76 -19.73
C CYS A 153 -0.26 1.26 -19.43
N ALA A 154 0.43 0.43 -20.22
CA ALA A 154 0.40 -1.03 -20.01
C ALA A 154 1.41 -1.45 -18.94
N HIS A 155 2.68 -1.08 -19.13
CA HIS A 155 3.80 -1.44 -18.26
C HIS A 155 3.62 -1.05 -16.78
N PRO A 156 3.17 0.16 -16.42
CA PRO A 156 3.09 0.55 -15.01
C PRO A 156 1.92 -0.06 -14.24
N ARG A 157 1.00 -0.80 -14.89
CA ARG A 157 -0.21 -1.34 -14.24
C ARG A 157 0.07 -2.26 -13.06
N VAL A 158 1.18 -3.01 -13.13
CA VAL A 158 1.53 -3.96 -12.08
C VAL A 158 2.29 -3.32 -10.92
N ILE A 159 2.78 -2.08 -11.06
CA ILE A 159 3.62 -1.40 -10.05
C ILE A 159 2.90 -1.32 -8.70
N TYR A 160 1.60 -1.02 -8.71
CA TYR A 160 0.79 -0.93 -7.50
C TYR A 160 0.82 -2.25 -6.71
N TRP A 161 0.52 -3.39 -7.36
CA TRP A 161 0.57 -4.70 -6.72
C TRP A 161 2.00 -5.12 -6.37
N ASN A 162 2.98 -4.67 -7.15
CA ASN A 162 4.37 -4.98 -6.89
C ASN A 162 4.86 -4.38 -5.56
N ARG A 163 4.32 -3.21 -5.19
CA ARG A 163 4.59 -2.52 -3.92
C ARG A 163 3.84 -3.08 -2.72
N LEU A 164 2.66 -3.67 -2.92
CA LEU A 164 1.77 -4.05 -1.82
C LEU A 164 1.76 -5.54 -1.49
N ILE A 165 1.97 -6.39 -2.48
CA ILE A 165 1.90 -7.85 -2.29
C ILE A 165 3.31 -8.35 -2.02
N ASP A 166 3.47 -9.22 -1.02
CA ASP A 166 4.75 -9.85 -0.72
C ASP A 166 5.29 -10.64 -1.93
N PRO A 167 6.57 -10.46 -2.33
CA PRO A 167 7.24 -11.26 -3.36
C PRO A 167 7.10 -12.78 -3.20
N ARG A 168 7.01 -13.26 -1.96
CA ARG A 168 6.86 -14.69 -1.60
C ARG A 168 5.44 -15.20 -1.81
N THR A 169 4.46 -14.34 -2.10
CA THR A 169 3.07 -14.73 -2.34
C THR A 169 2.99 -15.72 -3.52
N PRO A 170 2.36 -16.90 -3.35
CA PRO A 170 2.21 -17.87 -4.42
C PRO A 170 1.57 -17.28 -5.69
N GLY A 171 2.20 -17.54 -6.83
CA GLY A 171 1.75 -17.05 -8.14
C GLY A 171 2.20 -15.62 -8.50
N LYS A 172 2.65 -14.79 -7.54
CA LYS A 172 3.06 -13.40 -7.85
C LYS A 172 4.26 -13.34 -8.80
N ARG A 173 5.29 -14.15 -8.57
CA ARG A 173 6.49 -14.18 -9.42
C ARG A 173 6.14 -14.56 -10.86
N GLU A 174 5.35 -15.62 -11.02
CA GLU A 174 4.93 -16.11 -12.33
C GLU A 174 4.08 -15.05 -13.06
N PHE A 175 3.16 -14.42 -12.34
CA PHE A 175 2.37 -13.29 -12.84
C PHE A 175 3.26 -12.17 -13.41
N LEU A 176 4.30 -11.75 -12.67
CA LEU A 176 5.20 -10.69 -13.12
C LEU A 176 6.08 -11.10 -14.30
N LEU A 177 6.56 -12.35 -14.34
CA LEU A 177 7.33 -12.88 -15.48
C LEU A 177 6.47 -12.94 -16.74
N GLN A 178 5.21 -13.37 -16.62
CA GLN A 178 4.27 -13.38 -17.74
C GLN A 178 3.96 -11.98 -18.24
N HIS A 179 3.72 -11.03 -17.32
CA HIS A 179 3.57 -9.61 -17.65
C HIS A 179 4.79 -9.07 -18.41
N ASP A 180 5.99 -9.23 -17.86
CA ASP A 180 7.23 -8.74 -18.49
C ASP A 180 7.40 -9.34 -19.90
N GLY A 181 7.14 -10.65 -20.05
CA GLY A 181 7.17 -11.32 -21.35
C GLY A 181 6.12 -10.79 -22.34
N GLN A 182 4.90 -10.48 -21.88
CA GLN A 182 3.86 -9.88 -22.71
C GLN A 182 4.25 -8.46 -23.18
N ILE A 183 4.85 -7.66 -22.30
CA ILE A 183 5.36 -6.32 -22.65
C ILE A 183 6.46 -6.41 -23.71
N VAL A 184 7.42 -7.32 -23.52
CA VAL A 184 8.50 -7.54 -24.50
C VAL A 184 7.94 -7.98 -25.85
N ARG A 185 7.00 -8.94 -25.88
CA ARG A 185 6.37 -9.38 -27.14
C ARG A 185 5.60 -8.25 -27.84
N ALA A 186 4.87 -7.44 -27.08
CA ALA A 186 4.14 -6.30 -27.64
C ALA A 186 5.10 -5.26 -28.23
N LEU A 187 6.25 -5.01 -27.57
CA LEU A 187 7.28 -4.13 -28.08
C LEU A 187 7.94 -4.68 -29.37
N GLN A 188 8.29 -5.97 -29.38
CA GLN A 188 8.84 -6.64 -30.56
C GLN A 188 7.88 -6.50 -31.75
N SER A 189 6.58 -6.71 -31.52
CA SER A 189 5.55 -6.54 -32.54
C SER A 189 5.44 -5.08 -33.02
N ALA A 190 5.48 -4.11 -32.10
CA ALA A 190 5.40 -2.69 -32.43
C ALA A 190 6.58 -2.21 -33.28
N LEU A 191 7.78 -2.76 -33.02
CA LEU A 191 9.02 -2.41 -33.71
C LEU A 191 9.34 -3.33 -34.89
N GLN A 192 8.53 -4.36 -35.14
CA GLN A 192 8.76 -5.39 -36.17
C GLN A 192 10.12 -6.11 -36.00
N ILE A 193 10.55 -6.31 -34.76
CA ILE A 193 11.80 -7.00 -34.42
C ILE A 193 11.50 -8.48 -34.23
N GLN A 194 12.28 -9.36 -34.88
CA GLN A 194 12.14 -10.80 -34.69
C GLN A 194 12.65 -11.23 -33.32
N PRO A 195 12.05 -12.25 -32.68
CA PRO A 195 12.53 -12.75 -31.38
C PRO A 195 14.01 -13.17 -31.37
N SER A 196 14.54 -13.66 -32.50
CA SER A 196 15.95 -14.03 -32.67
C SER A 196 16.92 -12.84 -32.54
N ASP A 197 16.46 -11.65 -32.88
CA ASP A 197 17.26 -10.42 -32.89
C ASP A 197 17.23 -9.74 -31.51
N PHE A 198 16.33 -10.18 -30.64
CA PHE A 198 16.16 -9.65 -29.29
C PHE A 198 17.13 -10.32 -28.31
N GLN A 199 18.33 -9.78 -28.24
CA GLN A 199 19.39 -10.31 -27.36
C GLN A 199 19.30 -9.75 -25.94
N ALA A 200 20.05 -10.36 -25.01
CA ALA A 200 20.08 -9.95 -23.61
C ALA A 200 20.47 -8.46 -23.43
N HIS A 201 21.40 -7.94 -24.24
CA HIS A 201 21.80 -6.54 -24.18
C HIS A 201 20.66 -5.58 -24.60
N THR A 202 19.79 -6.01 -25.52
CA THR A 202 18.60 -5.25 -25.94
C THR A 202 17.62 -5.14 -24.77
N ALA A 203 17.38 -6.25 -24.05
CA ALA A 203 16.54 -6.25 -22.85
C ALA A 203 17.09 -5.30 -21.78
N THR A 204 18.41 -5.31 -21.55
CA THR A 204 19.07 -4.37 -20.63
C THR A 204 18.89 -2.93 -21.08
N GLN A 205 19.15 -2.61 -22.35
CA GLN A 205 18.97 -1.25 -22.87
C GLN A 205 17.52 -0.76 -22.73
N LEU A 206 16.54 -1.62 -23.02
CA LEU A 206 15.12 -1.27 -22.90
C LEU A 206 14.69 -0.95 -21.47
N SER A 207 15.31 -1.63 -20.48
CA SER A 207 15.05 -1.36 -19.07
C SER A 207 15.54 0.02 -18.63
N LEU A 208 16.51 0.61 -19.34
CA LEU A 208 17.08 1.90 -18.97
C LEU A 208 16.04 3.03 -19.16
N PRO A 209 16.11 4.09 -18.33
CA PRO A 209 15.41 5.33 -18.59
C PRO A 209 15.72 5.95 -19.97
N ALA A 210 14.78 6.74 -20.48
CA ALA A 210 14.93 7.39 -21.80
C ALA A 210 16.12 8.36 -21.89
N ASN A 211 16.47 9.03 -20.79
CA ASN A 211 17.67 9.88 -20.74
C ASN A 211 18.98 9.10 -20.77
N LEU A 212 18.94 7.78 -20.59
CA LEU A 212 20.06 6.86 -20.76
C LEU A 212 19.93 6.02 -22.04
N GLY A 213 19.06 6.42 -22.98
CA GLY A 213 18.89 5.75 -24.27
C GLY A 213 18.06 4.47 -24.23
N GLY A 214 17.27 4.25 -23.17
CA GLY A 214 16.34 3.11 -23.05
C GLY A 214 14.86 3.46 -23.23
N ALA A 215 14.00 2.46 -23.03
CA ALA A 215 12.54 2.59 -23.16
C ALA A 215 11.82 2.77 -21.81
N GLY A 216 12.52 2.60 -20.69
CA GLY A 216 11.94 2.61 -19.35
C GLY A 216 10.99 1.43 -19.10
N LEU A 217 11.21 0.30 -19.78
CA LEU A 217 10.44 -0.94 -19.64
C LEU A 217 11.25 -1.92 -18.78
N SER A 218 11.38 -1.61 -17.50
CA SER A 218 12.16 -2.41 -16.55
C SER A 218 11.46 -3.72 -16.20
N SER A 219 12.19 -4.78 -15.86
CA SER A 219 11.54 -6.02 -15.40
C SER A 219 10.83 -5.78 -14.07
N GLN A 220 9.51 -5.96 -14.04
CA GLN A 220 8.72 -5.83 -12.83
C GLN A 220 8.97 -7.02 -11.90
N ALA A 221 9.26 -8.20 -12.46
CA ALA A 221 9.68 -9.36 -11.69
C ALA A 221 11.00 -9.09 -10.93
N ALA A 222 12.00 -8.50 -11.60
CA ALA A 222 13.27 -8.15 -10.97
C ALA A 222 13.13 -7.04 -9.91
N LEU A 223 12.17 -6.14 -10.08
CA LEU A 223 11.93 -5.03 -9.14
C LEU A 223 11.00 -5.40 -7.97
N SER A 224 10.48 -6.62 -7.92
CA SER A 224 9.44 -6.99 -6.95
C SER A 224 9.87 -6.84 -5.50
N GLU A 225 11.04 -7.35 -5.15
CA GLU A 225 11.58 -7.31 -3.78
C GLU A 225 11.80 -5.87 -3.31
N ILE A 226 12.50 -5.07 -4.11
CA ILE A 226 12.78 -3.68 -3.74
C ILE A 226 11.53 -2.80 -3.73
N ALA A 227 10.58 -3.03 -4.63
CA ALA A 227 9.32 -2.28 -4.67
C ALA A 227 8.50 -2.52 -3.40
N PHE A 228 8.41 -3.78 -2.96
CA PHE A 228 7.75 -4.17 -1.73
C PHE A 228 8.48 -3.62 -0.49
N ALA A 229 9.77 -3.90 -0.35
CA ALA A 229 10.58 -3.45 0.78
C ALA A 229 10.55 -1.92 0.94
N SER A 230 10.69 -1.17 -0.16
CA SER A 230 10.61 0.29 -0.14
C SER A 230 9.22 0.78 0.31
N SER A 231 8.15 0.10 -0.10
CA SER A 231 6.79 0.47 0.29
C SER A 231 6.58 0.27 1.80
N ILE A 232 7.02 -0.87 2.34
CA ILE A 232 6.99 -1.15 3.78
C ILE A 232 7.84 -0.14 4.55
N ALA A 233 9.04 0.16 4.08
CA ALA A 233 9.92 1.14 4.72
C ALA A 233 9.33 2.55 4.80
N MET A 234 8.54 2.94 3.78
CA MET A 234 7.88 4.24 3.78
C MET A 234 6.68 4.31 4.73
N CYS A 235 6.04 3.19 5.06
CA CYS A 235 4.78 3.21 5.84
C CYS A 235 4.90 2.59 7.24
N SER A 236 5.93 1.80 7.54
CA SER A 236 6.06 1.07 8.81
C SER A 236 5.98 1.97 10.04
N GLY A 237 6.65 3.13 10.02
CA GLY A 237 6.63 4.08 11.14
C GLY A 237 5.22 4.63 11.41
N ALA A 238 4.47 4.97 10.36
CA ALA A 238 3.10 5.45 10.50
C ALA A 238 2.14 4.34 10.96
N ILE A 239 2.36 3.10 10.51
CA ILE A 239 1.59 1.93 10.97
C ILE A 239 1.87 1.70 12.47
N TYR A 240 3.15 1.64 12.86
CA TYR A 240 3.56 1.44 14.24
C TYR A 240 2.95 2.52 15.14
N GLU A 241 3.11 3.80 14.79
CA GLU A 241 2.59 4.90 15.62
C GLU A 241 1.07 4.83 15.81
N ARG A 242 0.33 4.58 14.73
CA ARG A 242 -1.14 4.61 14.75
C ARG A 242 -1.73 3.39 15.45
N LEU A 243 -1.18 2.21 15.18
CA LEU A 243 -1.77 0.96 15.65
C LEU A 243 -1.30 0.59 17.06
N SER A 244 -0.07 0.96 17.45
CA SER A 244 0.46 0.67 18.79
C SER A 244 -0.31 1.40 19.90
N ARG A 245 -0.74 2.64 19.67
CA ARG A 245 -1.52 3.40 20.66
C ARG A 245 -2.95 2.87 20.87
N ARG A 246 -3.44 2.02 19.97
CA ARG A 246 -4.84 1.59 19.91
C ARG A 246 -5.00 0.13 20.31
N ARG A 247 -4.57 -0.78 19.42
CA ARG A 247 -4.83 -2.22 19.54
C ARG A 247 -3.59 -3.00 19.98
N PHE A 248 -2.41 -2.53 19.59
CA PHE A 248 -1.15 -3.25 19.79
C PHE A 248 -0.22 -2.48 20.75
N SER A 249 -0.72 -2.15 21.94
CA SER A 249 0.06 -1.43 22.97
C SER A 249 1.28 -2.20 23.45
N ASP A 250 1.25 -3.53 23.31
CA ASP A 250 2.36 -4.43 23.52
C ASP A 250 3.55 -4.11 22.60
N TRP A 251 3.33 -3.57 21.39
CA TRP A 251 4.44 -3.11 20.54
C TRP A 251 5.25 -1.99 21.19
N LEU A 252 4.64 -1.15 22.05
CA LEU A 252 5.38 -0.09 22.76
C LEU A 252 6.29 -0.67 23.85
N ALA A 253 5.84 -1.72 24.53
CA ALA A 253 6.63 -2.41 25.55
C ALA A 253 7.68 -3.34 24.93
N GLU A 254 7.33 -3.96 23.81
CA GLU A 254 8.12 -4.98 23.12
C GLU A 254 8.19 -4.68 21.60
N PRO A 255 9.00 -3.68 21.17
CA PRO A 255 9.05 -3.24 19.78
C PRO A 255 9.45 -4.33 18.78
N HIS A 256 10.16 -5.36 19.25
CA HIS A 256 10.51 -6.51 18.43
C HIS A 256 9.26 -7.23 17.89
N ARG A 257 8.14 -7.25 18.62
CA ARG A 257 6.89 -7.89 18.15
C ARG A 257 6.32 -7.27 16.88
N PHE A 258 6.55 -5.97 16.65
CA PHE A 258 6.22 -5.33 15.38
C PHE A 258 7.23 -5.69 14.28
N ARG A 259 8.52 -5.74 14.63
CA ARG A 259 9.60 -6.10 13.69
C ARG A 259 9.50 -7.54 13.20
N ASP A 260 9.01 -8.42 14.07
CA ASP A 260 8.86 -9.85 13.82
C ASP A 260 7.57 -10.18 13.05
N LEU A 261 6.71 -9.19 12.77
CA LEU A 261 5.60 -9.38 11.85
C LEU A 261 6.16 -9.85 10.51
N ALA A 262 5.60 -10.94 9.97
CA ALA A 262 6.09 -11.55 8.73
C ALA A 262 6.30 -10.51 7.61
N ILE A 263 5.36 -9.58 7.43
CA ILE A 263 5.45 -8.52 6.41
C ILE A 263 6.65 -7.58 6.61
N ILE A 264 7.04 -7.30 7.85
CA ILE A 264 8.18 -6.44 8.18
C ILE A 264 9.48 -7.24 8.04
N ALA A 265 9.53 -8.46 8.60
CA ALA A 265 10.68 -9.35 8.50
C ALA A 265 11.04 -9.65 7.04
N HIS A 266 10.04 -10.00 6.22
CA HIS A 266 10.19 -10.25 4.79
C HIS A 266 10.72 -9.03 4.03
N ALA A 267 10.25 -7.83 4.36
CA ALA A 267 10.76 -6.59 3.76
C ALA A 267 12.22 -6.32 4.13
N CYS A 268 12.61 -6.60 5.38
CA CYS A 268 14.01 -6.50 5.83
C CYS A 268 14.92 -7.50 5.10
N GLU A 269 14.46 -8.73 4.91
CA GLU A 269 15.18 -9.76 4.15
C GLU A 269 15.35 -9.35 2.68
N ASP A 270 14.28 -8.85 2.05
CA ASP A 270 14.29 -8.40 0.65
C ASP A 270 15.26 -7.23 0.46
N TRP A 271 15.26 -6.26 1.39
CA TRP A 271 16.22 -5.17 1.39
C TRP A 271 17.67 -5.66 1.53
N SER A 272 17.92 -6.57 2.48
CA SER A 272 19.25 -7.12 2.73
C SER A 272 19.78 -7.91 1.53
N SER A 273 18.92 -8.73 0.91
CA SER A 273 19.21 -9.45 -0.33
C SER A 273 19.62 -8.48 -1.46
N MET A 274 18.85 -7.40 -1.63
CA MET A 274 19.11 -6.40 -2.65
C MET A 274 20.43 -5.65 -2.42
N VAL A 275 20.70 -5.22 -1.18
CA VAL A 275 21.97 -4.56 -0.82
C VAL A 275 23.14 -5.48 -1.11
N ALA A 276 23.06 -6.76 -0.73
CA ALA A 276 24.10 -7.75 -1.04
C ALA A 276 24.28 -7.98 -2.55
N GLN A 277 23.23 -7.89 -3.36
CA GLN A 277 23.34 -7.92 -4.82
C GLN A 277 24.05 -6.69 -5.37
N ILE A 278 23.69 -5.48 -4.90
CA ILE A 278 24.29 -4.23 -5.35
C ILE A 278 25.78 -4.18 -4.99
N ILE A 279 26.15 -4.55 -3.77
CA ILE A 279 27.56 -4.59 -3.33
C ILE A 279 28.37 -5.61 -4.17
N ARG A 280 27.77 -6.75 -4.53
CA ARG A 280 28.42 -7.72 -5.43
C ARG A 280 28.65 -7.15 -6.83
N MET A 281 27.74 -6.32 -7.33
CA MET A 281 27.86 -5.68 -8.65
C MET A 281 28.82 -4.50 -8.64
N ASP A 282 28.84 -3.72 -7.56
CA ASP A 282 29.68 -2.55 -7.36
C ASP A 282 30.14 -2.48 -5.89
N PRO A 283 31.30 -3.07 -5.55
CA PRO A 283 31.83 -3.07 -4.19
C PRO A 283 32.06 -1.67 -3.61
N THR A 284 32.19 -0.64 -4.46
CA THR A 284 32.39 0.75 -4.00
C THR A 284 31.18 1.31 -3.26
N LYS A 285 30.01 0.66 -3.39
CA LYS A 285 28.76 1.05 -2.72
C LYS A 285 28.66 0.55 -1.28
N GLU A 286 29.53 -0.35 -0.83
CA GLU A 286 29.46 -0.91 0.53
C GLU A 286 29.45 0.17 1.61
N ALA A 287 30.36 1.16 1.51
CA ALA A 287 30.41 2.28 2.45
C ALA A 287 29.10 3.11 2.46
N SER A 288 28.43 3.26 1.31
CA SER A 288 27.17 3.98 1.20
C SER A 288 26.00 3.29 1.92
N PHE A 289 26.07 1.97 2.13
CA PHE A 289 25.07 1.22 2.87
C PHE A 289 25.42 1.05 4.35
N LEU A 290 26.70 1.09 4.71
CA LEU A 290 27.17 1.02 6.11
C LEU A 290 26.93 2.32 6.90
N GLU A 291 26.90 3.47 6.23
CA GLU A 291 26.50 4.75 6.85
C GLU A 291 25.02 4.79 7.26
N VAL A 292 24.21 3.82 6.80
CA VAL A 292 22.81 3.64 7.20
C VAL A 292 22.76 2.56 8.29
N THR A 293 23.06 2.92 9.54
CA THR A 293 23.05 1.96 10.64
C THR A 293 21.63 1.43 10.94
N PRO A 294 21.48 0.13 11.28
CA PRO A 294 20.18 -0.48 11.57
C PRO A 294 19.42 0.08 12.77
N GLU A 295 20.10 0.82 13.67
CA GLU A 295 19.46 1.44 14.84
C GLU A 295 18.49 2.58 14.47
N GLU A 296 18.63 3.14 13.27
CA GLU A 296 17.70 4.11 12.67
C GLU A 296 16.67 3.45 11.70
N GLY A 297 16.70 2.12 11.57
CA GLY A 297 15.95 1.37 10.58
C GLY A 297 14.54 0.96 11.02
N LEU A 298 13.56 1.27 10.16
CA LEU A 298 12.16 0.78 10.10
C LEU A 298 11.24 1.01 11.31
N VAL A 299 11.81 1.15 12.52
CA VAL A 299 11.13 1.51 13.77
C VAL A 299 12.11 2.36 14.58
N PRO A 300 11.88 3.67 14.74
CA PRO A 300 12.71 4.50 15.61
C PRO A 300 12.61 3.94 17.03
N LEU A 301 13.72 3.46 17.59
CA LEU A 301 13.73 2.96 18.97
C LEU A 301 13.68 4.10 20.00
N GLU A 302 14.03 5.34 19.64
CA GLU A 302 14.24 6.38 20.66
C GLU A 302 13.79 7.82 20.33
N ALA A 303 12.94 8.06 19.33
CA ALA A 303 12.44 9.41 19.09
C ALA A 303 10.92 9.45 18.94
N GLY A 304 10.26 10.27 19.77
CA GLY A 304 8.88 10.73 19.54
C GLY A 304 8.70 11.32 18.14
N PRO A 305 7.47 11.71 17.74
CA PRO A 305 7.02 11.77 16.36
C PRO A 305 8.06 12.37 15.40
N VAL A 306 8.85 11.51 14.76
CA VAL A 306 9.76 11.91 13.69
C VAL A 306 9.06 11.56 12.39
N ASP A 307 8.66 12.60 11.66
CA ASP A 307 8.22 12.48 10.28
C ASP A 307 9.43 12.06 9.42
N VAL A 308 9.62 10.74 9.29
CA VAL A 308 10.67 10.11 8.47
C VAL A 308 10.56 10.56 7.01
N GLY A 309 9.35 10.90 6.55
CA GLY A 309 9.09 11.50 5.23
C GLY A 309 9.67 12.91 5.12
N ALA A 310 9.48 13.75 6.14
CA ALA A 310 10.09 15.08 6.20
C ALA A 310 11.62 15.02 6.23
N GLN A 311 12.22 14.10 7.00
CA GLN A 311 13.68 13.95 7.03
C GLN A 311 14.25 13.45 5.70
N TRP A 312 13.57 12.54 5.01
CA TRP A 312 13.96 12.10 3.67
C TRP A 312 13.82 13.21 2.62
N GLN A 313 12.75 14.01 2.69
CA GLN A 313 12.56 15.17 1.81
C GLN A 313 13.57 16.29 2.08
N GLN A 314 13.89 16.56 3.35
CA GLN A 314 14.96 17.49 3.74
C GLN A 314 16.33 17.02 3.24
N ARG A 315 16.64 15.73 3.36
CA ARG A 315 17.88 15.15 2.82
C ARG A 315 17.95 15.24 1.29
N ARG A 316 16.83 15.04 0.59
CA ARG A 316 16.74 15.26 -0.87
C ARG A 316 16.95 16.72 -1.26
N HIS A 317 16.35 17.67 -0.52
CA HIS A 317 16.54 19.10 -0.75
C HIS A 317 17.98 19.53 -0.47
N GLN A 318 18.61 19.02 0.59
CA GLN A 318 20.02 19.28 0.89
C GLN A 318 20.97 18.66 -0.15
N GLN A 319 20.69 17.45 -0.66
CA GLN A 319 21.47 16.86 -1.75
C GLN A 319 21.31 17.65 -3.06
N GLN A 320 20.10 18.08 -3.41
CA GLN A 320 19.89 18.96 -4.57
C GLN A 320 20.64 20.30 -4.40
N GLN A 321 20.59 20.92 -3.22
CA GLN A 321 21.34 22.16 -2.96
C GLN A 321 22.85 21.97 -3.04
N ARG A 322 23.40 20.83 -2.60
CA ARG A 322 24.83 20.50 -2.77
C ARG A 322 25.19 20.27 -4.24
N GLN A 323 24.29 19.68 -5.03
CA GLN A 323 24.51 19.42 -6.45
C GLN A 323 24.44 20.70 -7.30
N TYR A 324 23.60 21.67 -6.93
CA TYR A 324 23.54 22.99 -7.57
C TYR A 324 24.56 24.00 -7.02
N GLY A 325 25.00 23.86 -5.77
CA GLY A 325 26.06 24.68 -5.17
C GLY A 325 27.46 24.38 -5.73
N ALA A 326 27.70 23.16 -6.23
CA ALA A 326 28.96 22.76 -6.83
C ALA A 326 29.19 23.33 -8.25
N ILE A 327 28.17 23.91 -8.90
CA ILE A 327 28.25 24.47 -10.26
C ILE A 327 28.45 26.01 -10.23
N GLY A 328 28.33 26.66 -9.06
CA GLY A 328 28.35 28.12 -8.94
C GLY A 328 29.62 28.75 -8.35
N GLY A 329 30.77 28.08 -8.41
CA GLY A 329 31.93 28.42 -7.57
C GLY A 329 33.25 28.65 -8.29
N THR A 330 33.31 29.40 -9.40
CA THR A 330 34.54 30.07 -9.85
C THR A 330 34.22 31.39 -10.55
N GLY A 331 34.42 32.50 -9.83
CA GLY A 331 34.33 33.86 -10.36
C GLY A 331 34.61 34.87 -9.25
N GLY A 332 35.84 35.37 -9.20
CA GLY A 332 36.38 36.23 -8.15
C GLY A 332 35.62 37.54 -7.95
N GLY A 333 35.64 38.02 -6.71
CA GLY A 333 34.88 39.18 -6.26
C GLY A 333 35.54 40.53 -6.50
N VAL A 334 34.75 41.59 -6.26
CA VAL A 334 35.19 42.92 -5.83
C VAL A 334 34.05 43.59 -5.03
N GLY A 335 34.32 43.94 -3.77
CA GLY A 335 34.08 45.27 -3.18
C GLY A 335 32.68 45.73 -2.72
N GLY A 336 32.61 46.10 -1.42
CA GLY A 336 31.70 47.11 -0.82
C GLY A 336 30.44 46.52 -0.17
N GLY A 337 30.00 46.87 1.04
CA GLY A 337 30.34 47.94 1.98
C GLY A 337 29.05 48.33 2.73
N GLY A 338 29.09 48.37 4.07
CA GLY A 338 28.05 48.92 4.96
C GLY A 338 26.76 48.10 5.11
N ALA A 339 25.91 48.23 6.12
CA ALA A 339 25.91 48.89 7.42
C ALA A 339 24.56 48.54 8.11
N GLY A 340 24.51 48.59 9.45
CA GLY A 340 23.28 48.70 10.25
C GLY A 340 22.78 47.37 10.84
N ALA A 341 22.95 47.14 12.15
CA ALA A 341 22.08 47.62 13.26
C ALA A 341 20.79 46.77 13.37
N ALA A 342 20.22 46.43 14.53
CA ALA A 342 20.54 46.50 15.96
C ALA A 342 19.33 45.82 16.66
N GLY A 343 19.48 45.46 17.93
CA GLY A 343 18.36 45.13 18.84
C GLY A 343 18.31 43.64 19.20
N ASP A 344 18.92 43.17 20.31
CA ASP A 344 18.51 43.38 21.71
C ASP A 344 17.02 43.06 21.95
N ALA A 345 16.58 42.37 23.00
CA ALA A 345 17.23 41.63 24.06
C ALA A 345 16.13 40.91 24.88
N ASN A 346 16.58 39.93 25.66
CA ASN A 346 16.29 39.77 27.10
C ASN A 346 15.11 38.95 27.65
N GLY A 347 15.47 38.23 28.72
CA GLY A 347 14.67 37.82 29.87
C GLY A 347 14.11 36.40 29.76
N GLY A 348 14.57 35.37 30.48
CA GLY A 348 14.90 35.30 31.91
C GLY A 348 13.85 34.39 32.57
N ALA A 349 14.12 33.12 32.86
CA ALA A 349 14.81 32.55 34.03
C ALA A 349 13.85 32.14 35.18
N ASN A 350 14.15 30.94 35.71
CA ASN A 350 13.82 30.37 37.03
C ASN A 350 12.39 29.86 37.32
N ALA A 351 12.16 28.84 38.16
CA ALA A 351 12.96 27.79 38.80
C ALA A 351 12.03 27.00 39.75
N GLY A 352 12.32 25.72 39.97
CA GLY A 352 12.03 24.98 41.21
C GLY A 352 10.60 24.43 41.39
N ALA A 353 10.36 23.34 42.12
CA ALA A 353 11.23 22.45 42.89
C ALA A 353 10.43 21.20 43.35
N ARG A 354 11.16 20.09 43.60
CA ARG A 354 10.95 19.05 44.65
C ARG A 354 9.66 18.21 44.65
N ALA A 355 9.60 16.97 45.15
CA ALA A 355 10.51 15.87 45.47
C ALA A 355 9.70 14.81 46.25
N VAL A 356 9.94 13.51 45.95
CA VAL A 356 10.06 12.38 46.89
C VAL A 356 8.85 11.51 47.34
N ALA A 357 9.08 10.19 47.17
CA ALA A 357 8.78 9.01 48.02
C ALA A 357 7.62 8.05 47.69
N ASN A 358 8.02 6.90 47.12
CA ASN A 358 7.93 5.51 47.61
C ASN A 358 6.62 4.90 48.18
N GLY A 359 6.31 3.71 47.66
CA GLY A 359 5.53 2.67 48.34
C GLY A 359 5.43 1.36 47.53
N ASN A 360 6.16 0.33 47.96
CA ASN A 360 6.12 -1.06 47.48
C ASN A 360 4.75 -1.74 47.70
N GLY A 361 4.44 -2.80 46.91
CA GLY A 361 3.44 -3.79 47.30
C GLY A 361 3.00 -4.78 46.22
N ASP A 362 3.75 -5.87 46.11
CA ASP A 362 3.37 -7.27 45.82
C ASP A 362 2.62 -7.73 44.56
N ALA A 363 3.27 -8.73 43.97
CA ALA A 363 2.89 -9.63 42.91
C ALA A 363 1.60 -10.43 43.16
N ARG A 364 0.82 -10.61 42.08
CA ARG A 364 0.15 -11.90 41.81
C ARG A 364 0.24 -12.23 40.33
N VAL A 365 0.98 -13.32 40.07
CA VAL A 365 1.06 -14.06 38.82
C VAL A 365 -0.31 -14.68 38.53
N ALA A 366 -0.86 -14.40 37.35
CA ALA A 366 -1.94 -15.18 36.76
C ALA A 366 -1.57 -15.46 35.30
N ASN A 367 -1.12 -16.70 35.06
CA ASN A 367 -0.97 -17.27 33.73
C ASN A 367 -2.34 -17.28 33.03
N GLY A 368 -2.47 -16.50 31.98
CA GLY A 368 -3.65 -16.45 31.11
C GLY A 368 -3.27 -16.83 29.69
N SER A 369 -3.62 -18.06 29.32
CA SER A 369 -3.75 -18.63 27.98
C SER A 369 -3.87 -17.61 26.84
N VAL A 370 -2.96 -17.71 25.86
CA VAL A 370 -3.05 -17.07 24.54
C VAL A 370 -4.30 -17.62 23.83
N GLY A 371 -5.40 -16.87 23.90
CA GLY A 371 -6.60 -17.14 23.13
C GLY A 371 -6.38 -16.74 21.67
N GLY A 372 -6.43 -17.70 20.76
CA GLY A 372 -6.44 -17.44 19.33
C GLY A 372 -7.71 -16.65 18.96
N GLY A 373 -7.58 -15.35 18.76
CA GLY A 373 -8.65 -14.49 18.30
C GLY A 373 -8.93 -14.71 16.81
N THR A 374 -10.20 -14.84 16.45
CA THR A 374 -10.67 -14.75 15.05
C THR A 374 -11.05 -13.31 14.75
N HIS A 375 -10.45 -12.73 13.71
CA HIS A 375 -10.63 -11.33 13.33
C HIS A 375 -11.46 -11.19 12.06
N VAL A 376 -12.12 -10.03 11.93
CA VAL A 376 -12.95 -9.68 10.77
C VAL A 376 -12.57 -8.30 10.27
N ALA A 377 -12.43 -8.17 8.94
CA ALA A 377 -12.45 -6.89 8.25
C ALA A 377 -13.81 -6.68 7.58
N VAL A 378 -14.49 -5.56 7.87
CA VAL A 378 -15.66 -5.10 7.10
C VAL A 378 -15.17 -4.16 6.02
N ASP A 379 -15.22 -4.54 4.75
CA ASP A 379 -14.70 -3.74 3.62
C ASP A 379 -15.84 -3.26 2.71
N THR A 380 -15.76 -2.03 2.21
CA THR A 380 -16.83 -1.33 1.48
C THR A 380 -16.35 -0.81 0.12
N THR A 381 -15.74 -1.67 -0.71
CA THR A 381 -15.02 -1.19 -1.92
C THR A 381 -15.88 -0.66 -3.06
N HIS A 382 -15.43 0.42 -3.71
CA HIS A 382 -15.95 0.90 -5.00
C HIS A 382 -15.42 0.08 -6.21
N ASN A 383 -16.17 -0.91 -6.70
CA ASN A 383 -15.88 -1.52 -8.01
C ASN A 383 -16.50 -0.72 -9.16
N SER A 384 -15.68 -0.16 -10.05
CA SER A 384 -16.09 0.43 -11.32
C SER A 384 -16.09 -0.64 -12.42
N GLY A 385 -17.13 -1.48 -12.43
CA GLY A 385 -17.44 -2.38 -13.53
C GLY A 385 -18.43 -1.72 -14.47
N GLY A 386 -17.98 -1.34 -15.67
CA GLY A 386 -18.86 -0.87 -16.73
C GLY A 386 -19.81 -1.99 -17.15
N ALA A 387 -21.11 -1.73 -17.06
CA ALA A 387 -22.15 -2.60 -17.58
C ALA A 387 -22.05 -2.63 -19.11
N TYR A 388 -21.63 -3.78 -19.67
CA TYR A 388 -21.95 -4.14 -21.04
C TYR A 388 -23.43 -4.54 -21.08
N HIS A 389 -24.23 -3.78 -21.81
CA HIS A 389 -25.61 -4.13 -22.11
C HIS A 389 -25.63 -5.28 -23.13
N ASP A 390 -26.02 -6.47 -22.68
CA ASP A 390 -26.51 -7.52 -23.56
C ASP A 390 -27.92 -7.14 -24.04
N ALA A 391 -28.03 -6.79 -25.32
CA ALA A 391 -29.30 -6.67 -26.01
C ALA A 391 -29.65 -8.04 -26.60
N ASN A 392 -30.46 -8.81 -25.87
CA ASN A 392 -31.12 -10.00 -26.39
C ASN A 392 -32.64 -9.75 -26.39
N GLY A 393 -33.15 -9.21 -27.50
CA GLY A 393 -34.58 -8.99 -27.73
C GLY A 393 -35.08 -9.98 -28.78
N GLY A 394 -35.81 -11.01 -28.33
CA GLY A 394 -36.49 -11.98 -29.17
C GLY A 394 -38.01 -11.94 -28.96
N GLY A 395 -38.74 -11.88 -30.07
CA GLY A 395 -40.19 -12.15 -30.21
C GLY A 395 -41.07 -10.92 -30.03
N GLY A 396 -42.03 -10.59 -30.90
CA GLY A 396 -42.65 -11.26 -32.03
C GLY A 396 -43.99 -10.56 -32.34
N ALA A 397 -44.59 -10.89 -33.50
CA ALA A 397 -45.84 -10.35 -34.07
C ALA A 397 -45.70 -8.96 -34.76
N SER A 398 -46.31 -8.65 -35.90
CA SER A 398 -47.18 -9.36 -36.84
C SER A 398 -47.40 -8.44 -38.07
N CYS A 399 -47.89 -9.02 -39.17
CA CYS A 399 -48.58 -8.37 -40.30
C CYS A 399 -47.72 -7.64 -41.37
N GLY A 400 -47.85 -8.12 -42.63
CA GLY A 400 -47.36 -7.48 -43.87
C GLY A 400 -48.08 -6.16 -44.21
N PRO A 401 -47.88 -5.57 -45.41
CA PRO A 401 -48.19 -6.24 -46.68
C PRO A 401 -47.27 -5.90 -47.89
N ASN A 402 -47.48 -6.68 -48.96
CA ASN A 402 -47.45 -6.35 -50.41
C ASN A 402 -46.41 -5.36 -50.96
N GLY A 403 -45.69 -5.84 -51.99
CA GLY A 403 -44.98 -5.04 -52.98
C GLY A 403 -43.78 -5.75 -53.54
#